data_AF-A0A3A5W3J4-F1
#
_entry.id   AF-A0A3A5W3J4-F1
#
_cell.length_a   1.000
_cell.length_b   1.000
_cell.length_c   1.000
_cell.angle_alpha   90.00
_cell.angle_beta   90.00
_cell.angle_gamma   90.00
#
_symmetry.space_group_name_H-M   'P 1'
#
loop_
_entity.id
_entity.type
_entity.pdbx_description
1 polymer ?
#
loop_
_entity_poly.entity_id
_entity_poly.type
_entity_poly.pdbx_seq_one_letter_code
_entity_poly.pdbx_strand_id
1 'polypeptide(L)'
;MPQPIRRTAVQKRNQGENNMNKEHENKNEKRTHAKPNTFVVEGDGEWFVANGYEHPDNLIDHDANLDEPEAFFGIFAAYNQHNIANETRWDTWPSWELCLTSMESGLHFLMGELDTYEDWVKREHWLALAQTIHNHPSITMDGYTITVQGQHGHTFAFDFGLEVEAWGCPGTYAKHRADMEAFAKKPKAWMWAVPLWSFSDHVQHSLGPYWTCPDYIPEYGGESTIYTPDDSFCIDGVNETFPSNMMSLIHLCIEDHHIWVMQYKDALATAEYNEKVEREWPGGRPEDYEYQ
;
A
#
# COMPACT_ATOMS: atom_id res chain seq x y z
N MET A 1 42.77 -75.70 24.29
CA MET A 1 41.51 -76.48 24.22
C MET A 1 40.35 -75.53 24.52
N PRO A 2 39.24 -75.55 23.78
CA PRO A 2 39.14 -75.59 22.32
C PRO A 2 38.18 -74.50 21.74
N GLN A 3 38.43 -74.10 20.49
CA GLN A 3 37.47 -73.56 19.49
C GLN A 3 36.66 -74.75 18.89
N PRO A 4 35.81 -74.67 17.82
CA PRO A 4 35.14 -73.58 17.04
C PRO A 4 33.61 -73.88 16.81
N ILE A 5 32.79 -73.12 16.04
CA ILE A 5 32.36 -73.34 14.61
C ILE A 5 31.17 -72.38 14.35
N ARG A 6 31.24 -71.37 13.46
CA ARG A 6 30.98 -71.33 11.98
C ARG A 6 29.50 -71.51 11.52
N ARG A 7 28.96 -70.52 10.78
CA ARG A 7 28.46 -70.57 9.38
C ARG A 7 27.73 -69.26 9.01
N THR A 8 28.32 -68.36 8.21
CA THR A 8 28.19 -68.18 6.74
C THR A 8 26.78 -68.09 6.14
N ALA A 9 26.50 -66.88 5.63
CA ALA A 9 25.96 -66.52 4.31
C ALA A 9 24.58 -67.04 3.85
N VAL A 10 23.70 -66.10 3.47
CA VAL A 10 22.84 -66.25 2.29
C VAL A 10 22.92 -65.01 1.41
N GLN A 11 23.16 -65.30 0.14
CA GLN A 11 23.23 -64.47 -1.04
C GLN A 11 21.88 -63.87 -1.46
N LYS A 12 21.94 -62.63 -1.94
CA LYS A 12 21.50 -62.12 -3.26
C LYS A 12 20.16 -62.62 -3.87
N ARG A 13 19.38 -61.59 -4.24
CA ARG A 13 18.68 -61.32 -5.52
C ARG A 13 17.34 -61.99 -5.78
N ASN A 14 16.34 -61.13 -5.92
CA ASN A 14 15.45 -60.96 -7.09
C ASN A 14 15.21 -59.43 -7.15
N GLN A 15 15.67 -58.62 -8.13
CA GLN A 15 15.28 -58.54 -9.55
C GLN A 15 13.82 -58.95 -9.75
N GLY A 16 12.87 -58.11 -10.11
CA GLY A 16 12.82 -56.71 -10.50
C GLY A 16 11.33 -56.35 -10.64
N GLU A 17 11.06 -55.19 -11.25
CA GLU A 17 9.75 -54.55 -11.45
C GLU A 17 9.37 -53.57 -10.35
N ASN A 18 8.95 -52.33 -10.63
CA ASN A 18 9.09 -51.47 -11.79
C ASN A 18 8.57 -50.11 -11.31
N ASN A 19 9.18 -49.03 -11.79
CA ASN A 19 8.60 -47.70 -11.93
C ASN A 19 7.85 -47.07 -10.74
N MET A 20 8.51 -46.14 -10.07
CA MET A 20 8.07 -44.74 -9.90
C MET A 20 9.09 -44.03 -9.00
N ASN A 21 9.25 -42.72 -9.17
CA ASN A 21 10.18 -41.81 -8.46
C ASN A 21 11.52 -41.54 -9.14
N LYS A 22 11.48 -41.24 -10.43
CA LYS A 22 12.41 -40.27 -11.05
C LYS A 22 11.65 -39.14 -11.73
N GLU A 23 10.83 -38.44 -10.97
CA GLU A 23 10.26 -37.14 -11.37
C GLU A 23 10.21 -36.24 -10.14
N HIS A 24 11.37 -35.86 -9.62
CA HIS A 24 11.56 -34.61 -8.86
C HIS A 24 13.03 -34.17 -8.99
N GLU A 25 13.56 -34.20 -10.21
CA GLU A 25 14.49 -33.14 -10.60
C GLU A 25 13.60 -31.93 -10.92
N ASN A 26 13.24 -31.17 -9.89
CA ASN A 26 12.66 -29.87 -10.12
C ASN A 26 13.74 -29.05 -10.80
N LYS A 27 13.51 -28.86 -12.10
CA LYS A 27 14.23 -27.96 -12.98
C LYS A 27 14.53 -26.69 -12.21
N ASN A 28 15.78 -26.22 -12.31
CA ASN A 28 16.07 -24.80 -12.24
C ASN A 28 15.15 -24.13 -13.27
N GLU A 29 13.91 -23.82 -12.87
CA GLU A 29 13.17 -22.72 -13.43
C GLU A 29 14.06 -21.52 -13.16
N LYS A 30 14.84 -21.16 -14.17
CA LYS A 30 15.35 -19.80 -14.29
C LYS A 30 14.14 -18.94 -14.06
N ARG A 31 14.05 -18.30 -12.88
CA ARG A 31 13.15 -17.18 -12.64
C ARG A 31 13.42 -16.26 -13.80
N THR A 32 12.51 -16.24 -14.76
CA THR A 32 12.64 -15.40 -15.94
C THR A 32 12.69 -13.99 -15.39
N HIS A 33 13.85 -13.34 -15.51
CA HIS A 33 14.01 -11.93 -15.17
C HIS A 33 12.79 -11.19 -15.72
N ALA A 34 12.11 -10.46 -14.84
CA ALA A 34 10.93 -9.71 -15.24
C ALA A 34 11.31 -8.63 -16.26
N LYS A 35 10.37 -8.32 -17.15
CA LYS A 35 10.63 -7.73 -18.46
C LYS A 35 11.43 -6.42 -18.34
N PRO A 36 12.69 -6.37 -18.80
CA PRO A 36 13.53 -5.17 -18.75
C PRO A 36 13.04 -4.02 -19.62
N ASN A 37 12.08 -4.26 -20.51
CA ASN A 37 11.68 -3.32 -21.57
C ASN A 37 10.45 -2.47 -21.20
N THR A 38 9.94 -2.55 -19.98
CA THR A 38 8.75 -1.78 -19.60
C THR A 38 9.08 -0.34 -19.19
N PHE A 39 10.32 -0.06 -18.82
CA PHE A 39 10.75 1.25 -18.36
C PHE A 39 11.90 1.80 -19.19
N VAL A 40 11.97 3.11 -19.32
CA VAL A 40 13.11 3.80 -19.94
C VAL A 40 14.27 3.79 -18.94
N VAL A 41 15.22 2.87 -19.14
CA VAL A 41 16.41 2.70 -18.27
C VAL A 41 17.48 3.78 -18.54
N GLU A 42 17.40 4.47 -19.68
CA GLU A 42 18.43 5.41 -20.17
C GLU A 42 18.15 6.90 -19.86
N GLY A 43 17.13 7.19 -19.04
CA GLY A 43 16.75 8.55 -18.67
C GLY A 43 17.62 9.16 -17.56
N ASP A 44 18.95 9.18 -17.73
CA ASP A 44 19.76 10.09 -16.90
C ASP A 44 19.37 11.55 -17.23
N GLY A 45 19.67 12.49 -16.33
CA GLY A 45 19.21 13.87 -16.49
C GLY A 45 19.65 14.54 -17.79
N GLU A 46 20.76 14.07 -18.39
CA GLU A 46 21.25 14.53 -19.69
C GLU A 46 20.35 14.12 -20.86
N TRP A 47 19.73 12.93 -20.79
CA TRP A 47 18.76 12.50 -21.80
C TRP A 47 17.61 13.51 -21.95
N PHE A 48 17.11 14.07 -20.84
CA PHE A 48 16.03 15.05 -20.86
C PHE A 48 16.45 16.31 -21.62
N VAL A 49 17.62 16.88 -21.27
CA VAL A 49 18.17 18.07 -21.92
C VAL A 49 18.40 17.83 -23.41
N ALA A 50 18.95 16.67 -23.78
CA ALA A 50 19.20 16.30 -25.16
C ALA A 50 17.91 16.17 -26.01
N ASN A 51 16.78 15.87 -25.36
CA ASN A 51 15.46 15.75 -26.02
C ASN A 51 14.59 17.01 -25.86
N GLY A 52 15.16 18.12 -25.36
CA GLY A 52 14.47 19.41 -25.26
C GLY A 52 13.58 19.57 -24.03
N TYR A 53 13.79 18.74 -23.02
CA TYR A 53 13.12 18.77 -21.71
C TYR A 53 14.04 19.40 -20.65
N GLU A 54 13.47 19.79 -19.52
CA GLU A 54 14.25 20.34 -18.41
C GLU A 54 14.92 19.22 -17.62
N HIS A 55 16.12 19.46 -17.09
CA HIS A 55 16.80 18.47 -16.25
C HIS A 55 15.98 18.22 -14.97
N PRO A 56 15.68 16.96 -14.58
CA PRO A 56 14.89 16.66 -13.37
C PRO A 56 15.41 17.36 -12.11
N ASP A 57 16.74 17.47 -11.94
CA ASP A 57 17.34 18.21 -10.81
C ASP A 57 16.86 19.67 -10.66
N ASN A 58 16.46 20.33 -11.75
CA ASN A 58 15.96 21.70 -11.71
C ASN A 58 14.47 21.78 -11.34
N LEU A 59 13.74 20.66 -11.48
CA LEU A 59 12.31 20.56 -11.20
C LEU A 59 12.03 20.07 -9.77
N ILE A 60 12.99 19.39 -9.15
CA ILE A 60 12.86 18.79 -7.82
C ILE A 60 13.55 19.69 -6.78
N ASP A 61 12.81 20.09 -5.76
CA ASP A 61 13.38 20.76 -4.58
C ASP A 61 13.99 19.73 -3.63
N HIS A 62 15.31 19.55 -3.72
CA HIS A 62 16.05 18.57 -2.92
C HIS A 62 16.20 18.98 -1.45
N ASP A 63 15.93 20.25 -1.11
CA ASP A 63 15.94 20.73 0.27
C ASP A 63 14.58 20.55 0.96
N ALA A 64 13.53 20.18 0.20
CA ALA A 64 12.20 19.91 0.72
C ALA A 64 12.08 18.54 1.41
N ASN A 65 10.97 18.34 2.11
CA ASN A 65 10.62 17.05 2.68
C ASN A 65 10.03 16.13 1.60
N LEU A 66 10.89 15.34 0.94
CA LEU A 66 10.50 14.46 -0.17
C LEU A 66 9.59 13.28 0.24
N ASP A 67 9.28 13.11 1.53
CA ASP A 67 8.26 12.18 2.03
C ASP A 67 6.84 12.78 1.99
N GLU A 68 6.70 14.10 1.83
CA GLU A 68 5.38 14.72 1.64
C GLU A 68 4.85 14.39 0.24
N PRO A 69 3.57 14.02 0.10
CA PRO A 69 2.96 13.55 -1.15
C PRO A 69 3.20 14.49 -2.34
N GLU A 70 3.06 15.82 -2.18
CA GLU A 70 3.29 16.76 -3.28
C GLU A 70 4.73 16.67 -3.81
N ALA A 71 5.72 16.68 -2.92
CA ALA A 71 7.13 16.56 -3.27
C ALA A 71 7.45 15.17 -3.83
N PHE A 72 6.96 14.11 -3.18
CA PHE A 72 7.18 12.72 -3.57
C PHE A 72 6.66 12.43 -4.97
N PHE A 73 5.39 12.75 -5.26
CA PHE A 73 4.80 12.56 -6.59
C PHE A 73 5.39 13.54 -7.62
N GLY A 74 5.87 14.71 -7.17
CA GLY A 74 6.64 15.66 -7.97
C GLY A 74 7.91 15.06 -8.57
N ILE A 75 8.61 14.18 -7.85
CA ILE A 75 9.78 13.43 -8.38
C ILE A 75 9.37 12.64 -9.63
N PHE A 76 8.28 11.87 -9.55
CA PHE A 76 7.79 11.08 -10.68
C PHE A 76 7.38 11.97 -11.86
N ALA A 77 6.71 13.09 -11.60
CA ALA A 77 6.31 14.04 -12.64
C ALA A 77 7.54 14.65 -13.35
N ALA A 78 8.60 15.01 -12.62
CA ALA A 78 9.83 15.54 -13.20
C ALA A 78 10.48 14.56 -14.20
N TYR A 79 10.54 13.28 -13.83
CA TYR A 79 11.08 12.21 -14.70
C TYR A 79 10.14 11.80 -15.84
N ASN A 80 8.84 12.08 -15.72
CA ASN A 80 7.83 11.74 -16.75
C ASN A 80 7.33 12.98 -17.51
N GLN A 81 8.05 14.12 -17.47
CA GLN A 81 7.65 15.36 -18.16
C GLN A 81 7.45 15.18 -19.68
N HIS A 82 8.18 14.26 -20.30
CA HIS A 82 8.00 13.92 -21.71
C HIS A 82 6.72 13.10 -21.92
N ASN A 83 6.36 12.20 -21.01
CA ASN A 83 5.08 11.50 -21.06
C ASN A 83 3.91 12.47 -20.84
N ILE A 84 4.06 13.42 -19.92
CA ILE A 84 3.09 14.50 -19.69
C ILE A 84 2.92 15.33 -20.97
N ALA A 85 4.01 15.79 -21.59
CA ALA A 85 3.95 16.60 -22.80
C ALA A 85 3.34 15.88 -24.01
N ASN A 86 3.49 14.56 -24.08
CA ASN A 86 2.99 13.74 -25.18
C ASN A 86 1.68 12.99 -24.87
N GLU A 87 1.09 13.20 -23.69
CA GLU A 87 -0.10 12.51 -23.20
C GLU A 87 0.02 10.96 -23.27
N THR A 88 1.21 10.43 -22.96
CA THR A 88 1.48 8.98 -22.95
C THR A 88 1.46 8.41 -21.54
N ARG A 89 1.37 7.07 -21.45
CA ARG A 89 1.55 6.34 -20.19
C ARG A 89 2.94 6.65 -19.63
N TRP A 90 3.02 6.86 -18.32
CA TRP A 90 4.29 7.06 -17.62
C TRP A 90 5.07 5.75 -17.57
N ASP A 91 6.34 5.82 -17.96
CA ASP A 91 7.23 4.67 -18.14
C ASP A 91 8.67 4.97 -17.71
N THR A 92 8.93 6.12 -17.10
CA THR A 92 10.28 6.49 -16.66
C THR A 92 10.34 6.46 -15.14
N TRP A 93 11.19 5.57 -14.62
CA TRP A 93 11.44 5.49 -13.19
C TRP A 93 12.43 6.59 -12.78
N PRO A 94 12.22 7.28 -11.64
CA PRO A 94 13.19 8.24 -11.13
C PRO A 94 14.58 7.65 -10.89
N SER A 95 15.61 8.50 -10.88
CA SER A 95 17.00 8.06 -10.72
C SER A 95 17.40 7.87 -9.26
N TRP A 96 18.02 8.87 -8.65
CA TRP A 96 18.66 8.76 -7.34
C TRP A 96 17.85 9.46 -6.23
N GLU A 97 16.89 10.29 -6.59
CA GLU A 97 16.10 11.11 -5.69
C GLU A 97 15.22 10.27 -4.77
N LEU A 98 14.83 9.06 -5.20
CA LEU A 98 14.11 8.11 -4.33
C LEU A 98 14.95 7.68 -3.13
N CYS A 99 16.29 7.74 -3.20
CA CYS A 99 17.17 7.49 -2.06
C CYS A 99 17.07 8.55 -0.96
N LEU A 100 16.49 9.71 -1.27
CA LEU A 100 16.23 10.78 -0.31
C LEU A 100 14.85 10.64 0.37
N THR A 101 14.08 9.61 0.01
CA THR A 101 12.75 9.34 0.55
C THR A 101 12.77 8.12 1.47
N SER A 102 11.68 7.92 2.21
CA SER A 102 11.42 6.75 3.03
C SER A 102 10.89 5.55 2.22
N MET A 103 10.83 5.63 0.88
CA MET A 103 10.45 4.50 0.03
C MET A 103 11.36 3.29 0.28
N GLU A 104 10.80 2.08 0.14
CA GLU A 104 11.54 0.82 0.26
C GLU A 104 12.84 0.86 -0.56
N SER A 105 13.98 0.61 0.10
CA SER A 105 15.31 0.76 -0.51
C SER A 105 15.56 -0.16 -1.70
N GLY A 106 14.86 -1.29 -1.77
CA GLY A 106 14.87 -2.19 -2.93
C GLY A 106 14.30 -1.55 -4.21
N LEU A 107 13.49 -0.50 -4.08
CA LEU A 107 12.83 0.17 -5.21
C LEU A 107 13.56 1.44 -5.67
N HIS A 108 14.58 1.92 -4.94
CA HIS A 108 15.26 3.19 -5.24
C HIS A 108 15.81 3.25 -6.65
N PHE A 109 16.46 2.18 -7.11
CA PHE A 109 17.05 2.10 -8.44
C PHE A 109 16.41 1.00 -9.28
N LEU A 110 16.41 1.15 -10.60
CA LEU A 110 16.18 0.03 -11.51
C LEU A 110 17.40 -0.90 -11.48
N MET A 111 17.19 -2.14 -11.05
CA MET A 111 18.23 -3.14 -10.94
C MET A 111 17.86 -4.35 -11.79
N GLY A 112 17.77 -4.20 -13.12
CA GLY A 112 17.16 -5.22 -14.00
C GLY A 112 17.72 -6.65 -13.90
N GLU A 113 18.96 -6.85 -13.43
CA GLU A 113 19.50 -8.18 -13.16
C GLU A 113 19.05 -8.79 -11.83
N LEU A 114 18.74 -7.94 -10.84
CA LEU A 114 18.35 -8.33 -9.47
C LEU A 114 16.84 -8.21 -9.19
N ASP A 115 16.16 -7.31 -9.89
CA ASP A 115 14.74 -7.03 -9.71
C ASP A 115 13.91 -8.29 -9.95
N THR A 116 13.07 -8.61 -8.95
CA THR A 116 12.09 -9.67 -9.04
C THR A 116 10.86 -9.20 -9.81
N TYR A 117 10.01 -10.15 -10.23
CA TYR A 117 8.72 -9.82 -10.82
C TYR A 117 7.87 -8.91 -9.92
N GLU A 118 7.89 -9.14 -8.60
CA GLU A 118 7.15 -8.33 -7.63
C GLU A 118 7.67 -6.89 -7.58
N ASP A 119 8.99 -6.70 -7.66
CA ASP A 119 9.59 -5.36 -7.67
C ASP A 119 9.17 -4.58 -8.92
N TRP A 120 9.11 -5.23 -10.08
CA TRP A 120 8.63 -4.60 -11.31
C TRP A 120 7.15 -4.24 -11.24
N VAL A 121 6.30 -5.13 -10.73
CA VAL A 121 4.87 -4.85 -10.54
C VAL A 121 4.66 -3.70 -9.57
N LYS A 122 5.39 -3.67 -8.44
CA LYS A 122 5.36 -2.56 -7.50
C LYS A 122 5.71 -1.23 -8.17
N ARG A 123 6.75 -1.19 -9.01
CA ARG A 123 7.13 0.02 -9.77
C ARG A 123 6.06 0.45 -10.77
N GLU A 124 5.44 -0.50 -11.47
CA GLU A 124 4.31 -0.19 -12.36
C GLU A 124 3.14 0.42 -11.59
N HIS A 125 2.82 -0.10 -10.39
CA HIS A 125 1.78 0.46 -9.54
C HIS A 125 2.12 1.85 -9.02
N TRP A 126 3.38 2.10 -8.62
CA TRP A 126 3.83 3.43 -8.20
C TRP A 126 3.74 4.46 -9.33
N LEU A 127 4.18 4.12 -10.55
CA LEU A 127 4.05 5.00 -11.70
C LEU A 127 2.61 5.25 -12.09
N ALA A 128 1.75 4.23 -12.03
CA ALA A 128 0.32 4.41 -12.24
C ALA A 128 -0.27 5.38 -11.19
N LEU A 129 0.03 5.18 -9.90
CA LEU A 129 -0.43 6.04 -8.81
C LEU A 129 -0.01 7.49 -9.00
N ALA A 130 1.28 7.72 -9.25
CA ALA A 130 1.81 9.06 -9.48
C ALA A 130 1.16 9.72 -10.70
N GLN A 131 0.98 8.97 -11.80
CA GLN A 131 0.29 9.46 -12.99
C GLN A 131 -1.17 9.83 -12.70
N THR A 132 -1.91 9.01 -11.97
CA THR A 132 -3.31 9.30 -11.59
C THR A 132 -3.39 10.56 -10.73
N ILE A 133 -2.53 10.68 -9.71
CA ILE A 133 -2.51 11.85 -8.82
C ILE A 133 -2.20 13.11 -9.61
N HIS A 134 -1.18 13.08 -10.46
CA HIS A 134 -0.80 14.21 -11.29
C HIS A 134 -1.92 14.65 -12.25
N ASN A 135 -2.62 13.68 -12.85
CA ASN A 135 -3.60 13.97 -13.90
C ASN A 135 -4.97 14.40 -13.36
N HIS A 136 -5.30 14.08 -12.10
CA HIS A 136 -6.65 14.27 -11.59
C HIS A 136 -6.78 15.62 -10.86
N PRO A 137 -7.53 16.60 -11.42
CA PRO A 137 -7.64 17.94 -10.84
C PRO A 137 -8.43 17.99 -9.53
N SER A 138 -9.09 16.89 -9.15
CA SER A 138 -9.84 16.79 -7.90
C SER A 138 -8.96 16.40 -6.70
N ILE A 139 -7.67 16.14 -6.93
CA ILE A 139 -6.73 15.73 -5.89
C ILE A 139 -5.86 16.93 -5.53
N THR A 140 -5.80 17.25 -4.24
CA THR A 140 -4.93 18.29 -3.69
C THR A 140 -4.11 17.73 -2.53
N MET A 141 -2.95 18.31 -2.28
CA MET A 141 -2.00 17.84 -1.28
C MET A 141 -1.57 19.02 -0.42
N ASP A 142 -1.48 18.82 0.90
CA ASP A 142 -0.95 19.79 1.86
C ASP A 142 -0.25 19.06 3.01
N GLY A 143 1.05 19.31 3.17
CA GLY A 143 1.91 18.47 4.03
C GLY A 143 1.72 17.00 3.68
N TYR A 144 1.44 16.16 4.68
CA TYR A 144 1.18 14.73 4.49
C TYR A 144 -0.24 14.41 4.01
N THR A 145 -1.16 15.36 3.98
CA THR A 145 -2.58 15.07 3.70
C THR A 145 -2.86 15.14 2.21
N ILE A 146 -3.44 14.06 1.68
CA ILE A 146 -4.08 14.02 0.36
C ILE A 146 -5.58 14.26 0.55
N THR A 147 -6.13 15.21 -0.19
CA THR A 147 -7.58 15.48 -0.24
C THR A 147 -8.10 15.18 -1.64
N VAL A 148 -9.21 14.45 -1.70
CA VAL A 148 -9.88 14.06 -2.93
C VAL A 148 -11.30 14.63 -2.93
N GLN A 149 -11.60 15.43 -3.94
CA GLN A 149 -12.96 15.90 -4.22
C GLN A 149 -13.69 14.83 -5.04
N GLY A 150 -14.74 14.27 -4.45
CA GLY A 150 -15.64 13.31 -5.07
C GLY A 150 -16.58 13.96 -6.09
N GLN A 151 -17.03 13.17 -7.06
CA GLN A 151 -17.85 13.64 -8.19
C GLN A 151 -19.24 14.16 -7.78
N HIS A 152 -19.73 13.82 -6.58
CA HIS A 152 -21.01 14.28 -6.05
C HIS A 152 -20.87 15.40 -5.01
N GLY A 153 -19.67 15.95 -4.84
CA GLY A 153 -19.42 17.14 -4.03
C GLY A 153 -18.87 16.87 -2.64
N HIS A 154 -18.71 15.61 -2.23
CA HIS A 154 -18.10 15.27 -0.95
C HIS A 154 -16.57 15.30 -1.04
N THR A 155 -15.92 15.68 0.06
CA THR A 155 -14.45 15.63 0.15
C THR A 155 -14.04 14.49 1.07
N PHE A 156 -12.98 13.80 0.67
CA PHE A 156 -12.30 12.77 1.42
C PHE A 156 -10.86 13.20 1.67
N ALA A 157 -10.34 12.92 2.86
CA ALA A 157 -8.97 13.29 3.21
C ALA A 157 -8.29 12.19 4.02
N PHE A 158 -7.01 11.96 3.74
CA PHE A 158 -6.18 10.99 4.45
C PHE A 158 -4.71 11.41 4.37
N ASP A 159 -3.94 11.09 5.40
CA ASP A 159 -2.49 11.26 5.39
C ASP A 159 -1.82 10.14 4.58
N PHE A 160 -0.79 10.50 3.82
CA PHE A 160 0.10 9.62 3.10
C PHE A 160 1.32 9.28 3.95
N GLY A 161 1.43 8.02 4.37
CA GLY A 161 2.56 7.52 5.14
C GLY A 161 3.50 6.67 4.31
N LEU A 162 4.47 7.29 3.61
CA LEU A 162 5.40 6.59 2.74
C LEU A 162 6.26 5.55 3.48
N GLU A 163 6.81 5.90 4.65
CA GLU A 163 7.71 5.04 5.43
C GLU A 163 7.06 3.74 5.88
N VAL A 164 5.78 3.81 6.23
CA VAL A 164 4.98 2.68 6.74
C VAL A 164 4.13 2.04 5.66
N GLU A 165 4.13 2.62 4.45
CA GLU A 165 3.27 2.25 3.33
C GLU A 165 1.80 2.07 3.77
N ALA A 166 1.25 3.10 4.43
CA ALA A 166 -0.14 3.14 4.89
C ALA A 166 -0.75 4.53 4.68
N TRP A 167 -2.09 4.60 4.70
CA TRP A 167 -2.80 5.87 4.88
C TRP A 167 -3.39 5.95 6.27
N GLY A 168 -3.91 7.12 6.66
CA GLY A 168 -4.61 7.28 7.92
C GLY A 168 -5.32 8.61 8.04
N CYS A 169 -5.96 8.85 9.18
CA CYS A 169 -6.74 10.07 9.39
C CYS A 169 -5.85 11.33 9.26
N PRO A 170 -6.33 12.43 8.63
CA PRO A 170 -5.54 13.64 8.43
C PRO A 170 -4.89 14.20 9.69
N GLY A 171 -3.63 14.62 9.57
CA GLY A 171 -2.81 15.18 10.65
C GLY A 171 -2.27 14.16 11.65
N THR A 172 -2.61 12.88 11.52
CA THR A 172 -2.14 11.84 12.46
C THR A 172 -0.76 11.28 12.09
N TYR A 173 -0.37 11.32 10.82
CA TYR A 173 0.93 10.82 10.36
C TYR A 173 2.09 11.73 10.82
N ALA A 174 1.90 13.05 10.77
CA ALA A 174 2.90 14.01 11.29
C ALA A 174 3.24 13.75 12.76
N LYS A 175 2.22 13.41 13.56
CA LYS A 175 2.40 13.00 14.96
C LYS A 175 3.13 11.67 15.06
N HIS A 176 2.76 10.68 14.25
CA HIS A 176 3.44 9.38 14.21
C HIS A 176 4.93 9.53 13.87
N ARG A 177 5.29 10.36 12.89
CA ARG A 177 6.67 10.69 12.54
C ARG A 177 7.44 11.29 13.72
N ALA A 178 6.86 12.29 14.39
CA ALA A 178 7.47 12.88 15.58
C ALA A 178 7.68 11.85 16.71
N ASP A 179 6.72 10.94 16.90
CA ASP A 179 6.83 9.84 17.87
C ASP A 179 7.94 8.85 17.48
N MET A 180 8.10 8.54 16.19
CA MET A 180 9.17 7.68 15.66
C MET A 180 10.56 8.31 15.81
N GLU A 181 10.70 9.61 15.54
CA GLU A 181 11.96 10.34 15.76
C GLU A 181 12.34 10.37 17.25
N ALA A 182 11.37 10.59 18.13
CA ALA A 182 11.59 10.54 19.56
C ALA A 182 11.94 9.12 20.03
N PHE A 183 11.32 8.11 19.44
CA PHE A 183 11.61 6.70 19.70
C PHE A 183 13.05 6.32 19.29
N ALA A 184 13.51 6.77 18.12
CA ALA A 184 14.86 6.51 17.63
C ALA A 184 15.96 7.07 18.57
N LYS A 185 15.66 8.12 19.33
CA LYS A 185 16.57 8.74 20.31
C LYS A 185 16.60 7.99 21.66
N LYS A 186 15.73 7.00 21.89
CA LYS A 186 15.68 6.26 23.17
C LYS A 186 16.92 5.38 23.35
N PRO A 187 17.46 5.30 24.58
CA PRO A 187 18.54 4.36 24.87
C PRO A 187 18.01 2.92 24.69
N LYS A 188 18.72 2.14 23.88
CA LYS A 188 18.35 0.76 23.54
C LYS A 188 16.92 0.67 22.97
N ALA A 189 16.60 1.50 21.96
CA ALA A 189 15.28 1.50 21.29
C ALA A 189 14.77 0.10 20.93
N TRP A 190 15.66 -0.82 20.54
CA TRP A 190 15.35 -2.23 20.26
C TRP A 190 14.74 -3.04 21.42
N MET A 191 14.78 -2.52 22.65
CA MET A 191 14.13 -3.14 23.83
C MET A 191 12.68 -2.69 24.03
N TRP A 192 12.19 -1.74 23.24
CA TRP A 192 10.87 -1.13 23.41
C TRP A 192 9.96 -1.46 22.23
N ALA A 193 8.65 -1.49 22.48
CA ALA A 193 7.67 -1.59 21.41
C ALA A 193 7.74 -0.35 20.51
N VAL A 194 7.87 -0.58 19.20
CA VAL A 194 7.86 0.48 18.19
C VAL A 194 6.47 1.15 18.21
N PRO A 195 6.38 2.48 18.21
CA PRO A 195 5.10 3.17 18.10
C PRO A 195 4.33 2.69 16.87
N LEU A 196 3.06 2.34 17.06
CA LEU A 196 2.15 2.05 15.95
C LEU A 196 1.44 3.34 15.54
N TRP A 197 1.10 3.44 14.26
CA TRP A 197 0.21 4.50 13.80
C TRP A 197 -1.24 4.11 14.08
N SER A 198 -1.80 4.59 15.19
CA SER A 198 -3.12 4.14 15.69
C SER A 198 -4.31 4.43 14.80
N PHE A 199 -4.17 5.34 13.83
CA PHE A 199 -5.23 5.72 12.89
C PHE A 199 -4.86 5.33 11.45
N SER A 200 -4.05 4.29 11.28
CA SER A 200 -3.84 3.71 9.96
C SER A 200 -5.18 3.25 9.36
N ASP A 201 -5.25 3.25 8.04
CA ASP A 201 -6.39 2.77 7.26
C ASP A 201 -7.65 3.65 7.40
N HIS A 202 -7.56 4.79 8.08
CA HIS A 202 -8.68 5.72 8.24
C HIS A 202 -8.73 6.80 7.15
N VAL A 203 -9.93 7.16 6.73
CA VAL A 203 -10.21 8.21 5.75
C VAL A 203 -11.28 9.13 6.33
N GLN A 204 -10.97 10.43 6.43
CA GLN A 204 -11.91 11.46 6.87
C GLN A 204 -12.83 11.87 5.72
N HIS A 205 -14.06 12.27 6.03
CA HIS A 205 -15.05 12.68 5.05
C HIS A 205 -15.83 13.94 5.45
N SER A 206 -16.32 14.68 4.46
CA SER A 206 -17.02 15.96 4.65
C SER A 206 -18.37 15.91 5.38
N LEU A 207 -19.01 14.75 5.48
CA LEU A 207 -20.36 14.64 6.06
C LEU A 207 -20.42 14.80 7.59
N GLY A 208 -19.27 14.75 8.27
CA GLY A 208 -19.21 14.84 9.73
C GLY A 208 -19.79 13.61 10.44
N PRO A 209 -19.85 13.66 11.78
CA PRO A 209 -20.39 12.58 12.58
C PRO A 209 -21.92 12.49 12.46
N TYR A 210 -22.48 11.30 12.66
CA TYR A 210 -23.91 11.01 12.53
C TYR A 210 -24.47 11.45 11.17
N TRP A 211 -23.71 11.17 10.13
CA TRP A 211 -24.02 11.59 8.77
C TRP A 211 -25.30 10.93 8.23
N THR A 212 -25.92 11.62 7.28
CA THR A 212 -27.02 11.11 6.46
C THR A 212 -26.47 10.61 5.14
N CYS A 213 -26.88 9.42 4.73
CA CYS A 213 -26.48 8.84 3.46
C CYS A 213 -26.88 9.78 2.30
N PRO A 214 -25.96 10.14 1.40
CA PRO A 214 -26.28 11.08 0.33
C PRO A 214 -27.46 10.63 -0.53
N ASP A 215 -28.32 11.57 -0.93
CA ASP A 215 -29.59 11.30 -1.64
C ASP A 215 -29.42 10.51 -2.95
N TYR A 216 -28.25 10.58 -3.58
CA TYR A 216 -27.97 9.89 -4.84
C TYR A 216 -27.60 8.41 -4.65
N ILE A 217 -27.43 7.94 -3.41
CA ILE A 217 -27.16 6.53 -3.10
C ILE A 217 -28.47 5.73 -3.19
N PRO A 218 -28.57 4.74 -4.09
CA PRO A 218 -29.75 3.89 -4.18
C PRO A 218 -30.04 3.17 -2.86
N GLU A 219 -31.31 2.99 -2.55
CA GLU A 219 -31.84 2.27 -1.38
C GLU A 219 -31.63 2.96 -0.03
N TYR A 220 -30.54 3.71 0.16
CA TYR A 220 -30.17 4.28 1.46
C TYR A 220 -30.19 5.81 1.51
N GLY A 221 -30.27 6.48 0.36
CA GLY A 221 -30.22 7.94 0.28
C GLY A 221 -31.26 8.62 1.18
N GLY A 222 -30.80 9.59 1.97
CA GLY A 222 -31.59 10.33 2.94
C GLY A 222 -31.74 9.65 4.32
N GLU A 223 -31.24 8.43 4.51
CA GLU A 223 -31.27 7.76 5.80
C GLU A 223 -30.09 8.17 6.70
N SER A 224 -30.38 8.48 7.97
CA SER A 224 -29.36 8.87 8.95
C SER A 224 -28.73 7.68 9.65
N THR A 225 -27.41 7.73 9.79
CA THR A 225 -26.67 6.77 10.61
C THR A 225 -26.82 7.08 12.10
N ILE A 226 -26.82 6.05 12.95
CA ILE A 226 -27.05 6.17 14.40
C ILE A 226 -25.75 5.96 15.20
N TYR A 227 -24.76 5.29 14.62
CA TYR A 227 -23.51 4.90 15.30
C TYR A 227 -22.26 5.24 14.49
N THR A 228 -22.10 6.52 14.16
CA THR A 228 -20.93 7.07 13.44
C THR A 228 -20.46 8.36 14.12
N PRO A 229 -19.99 8.29 15.38
CA PRO A 229 -19.65 9.47 16.17
C PRO A 229 -18.43 10.24 15.65
N ASP A 230 -17.66 9.63 14.75
CA ASP A 230 -16.49 10.20 14.10
C ASP A 230 -16.80 10.58 12.65
N ASP A 231 -16.02 11.49 12.09
CA ASP A 231 -16.08 11.94 10.69
C ASP A 231 -15.08 11.19 9.79
N SER A 232 -14.68 9.99 10.23
CA SER A 232 -13.78 9.12 9.49
C SER A 232 -14.23 7.67 9.56
N PHE A 233 -13.82 6.89 8.57
CA PHE A 233 -14.05 5.45 8.54
C PHE A 233 -12.76 4.69 8.25
N CYS A 234 -12.70 3.45 8.73
CA CYS A 234 -11.62 2.52 8.42
C CYS A 234 -11.93 1.82 7.09
N ILE A 235 -11.00 1.88 6.15
CA ILE A 235 -11.02 1.09 4.92
C ILE A 235 -9.65 0.44 4.81
N ASP A 236 -9.62 -0.88 4.81
CA ASP A 236 -8.39 -1.65 4.67
C ASP A 236 -8.09 -1.94 3.20
N GLY A 237 -6.80 -2.07 2.86
CA GLY A 237 -6.37 -2.55 1.55
C GLY A 237 -6.68 -4.03 1.30
N VAL A 238 -6.71 -4.45 0.03
CA VAL A 238 -7.05 -5.84 -0.38
C VAL A 238 -5.84 -6.80 -0.32
N ASN A 239 -4.88 -6.56 0.57
CA ASN A 239 -3.58 -7.27 0.65
C ASN A 239 -2.75 -7.24 -0.65
N GLU A 240 -2.96 -6.24 -1.50
CA GLU A 240 -2.06 -5.93 -2.63
C GLU A 240 -0.93 -4.99 -2.19
N THR A 241 -0.09 -4.57 -3.15
CA THR A 241 0.93 -3.54 -2.90
C THR A 241 0.28 -2.23 -2.47
N PHE A 242 0.91 -1.50 -1.55
CA PHE A 242 0.44 -0.18 -1.10
C PHE A 242 0.01 0.79 -2.22
N PRO A 243 0.79 1.03 -3.29
CA PRO A 243 0.36 1.94 -4.36
C PRO A 243 -0.92 1.48 -5.09
N SER A 244 -1.16 0.17 -5.22
CA SER A 244 -2.40 -0.38 -5.81
C SER A 244 -3.60 -0.16 -4.88
N ASN A 245 -3.44 -0.40 -3.58
CA ASN A 245 -4.49 -0.16 -2.60
C ASN A 245 -4.84 1.34 -2.53
N MET A 246 -3.83 2.21 -2.51
CA MET A 246 -4.01 3.65 -2.52
C MET A 246 -4.73 4.13 -3.79
N MET A 247 -4.36 3.59 -4.96
CA MET A 247 -5.06 3.88 -6.22
C MET A 247 -6.55 3.52 -6.12
N SER A 248 -6.85 2.34 -5.58
CA SER A 248 -8.23 1.88 -5.39
C SER A 248 -8.99 2.78 -4.43
N LEU A 249 -8.37 3.22 -3.33
CA LEU A 249 -8.94 4.18 -2.41
C LEU A 249 -9.25 5.52 -3.10
N ILE A 250 -8.31 6.06 -3.86
CA ILE A 250 -8.50 7.33 -4.59
C ILE A 250 -9.66 7.21 -5.58
N HIS A 251 -9.76 6.10 -6.33
CA HIS A 251 -10.87 5.86 -7.24
C HIS A 251 -12.21 5.76 -6.51
N LEU A 252 -12.26 5.09 -5.35
CA LEU A 252 -13.46 5.04 -4.50
C LEU A 252 -13.88 6.44 -4.03
N CYS A 253 -12.92 7.29 -3.66
CA CYS A 253 -13.16 8.67 -3.25
C CYS A 253 -13.64 9.55 -4.40
N ILE A 254 -13.07 9.41 -5.61
CA ILE A 254 -13.48 10.16 -6.81
C ILE A 254 -14.89 9.76 -7.22
N GLU A 255 -15.17 8.46 -7.30
CA GLU A 255 -16.48 7.96 -7.68
C GLU A 255 -17.55 8.33 -6.65
N ASP A 256 -17.18 8.44 -5.37
CA ASP A 256 -18.04 9.04 -4.35
C ASP A 256 -19.40 8.33 -4.27
N HIS A 257 -19.45 7.02 -4.56
CA HIS A 257 -20.69 6.22 -4.59
C HIS A 257 -20.52 4.92 -3.82
N HIS A 258 -19.63 4.04 -4.29
CA HIS A 258 -19.40 2.76 -3.62
C HIS A 258 -18.92 2.93 -2.18
N ILE A 259 -18.13 3.97 -1.91
CA ILE A 259 -17.67 4.27 -0.56
C ILE A 259 -18.85 4.49 0.39
N TRP A 260 -19.87 5.27 0.02
CA TRP A 260 -21.05 5.47 0.86
C TRP A 260 -21.91 4.23 1.01
N VAL A 261 -22.03 3.41 -0.03
CA VAL A 261 -22.75 2.13 0.07
C VAL A 261 -22.06 1.21 1.07
N MET A 262 -20.72 1.11 1.05
CA MET A 262 -19.96 0.32 2.02
C MET A 262 -20.14 0.89 3.43
N GLN A 263 -19.91 2.19 3.60
CA GLN A 263 -19.94 2.83 4.91
C GLN A 263 -21.33 2.83 5.56
N TYR A 264 -22.40 2.98 4.77
CA TYR A 264 -23.74 2.90 5.31
C TYR A 264 -24.08 1.49 5.80
N LYS A 265 -23.68 0.46 5.05
CA LYS A 265 -23.87 -0.95 5.45
C LYS A 265 -23.08 -1.29 6.72
N ASP A 266 -21.86 -0.82 6.83
CA ASP A 266 -21.02 -1.01 8.02
C ASP A 266 -21.63 -0.29 9.23
N ALA A 267 -22.18 0.90 9.04
CA ALA A 267 -22.91 1.62 10.09
C ALA A 267 -24.16 0.87 10.55
N LEU A 268 -24.94 0.30 9.63
CA LEU A 268 -26.10 -0.55 9.96
C LEU A 268 -25.69 -1.81 10.72
N ALA A 269 -24.69 -2.54 10.22
CA ALA A 269 -24.19 -3.75 10.87
C ALA A 269 -23.68 -3.47 12.28
N THR A 270 -23.00 -2.33 12.47
CA THR A 270 -22.51 -1.88 13.78
C THR A 270 -23.66 -1.54 14.72
N ALA A 271 -24.69 -0.85 14.23
CA ALA A 271 -25.90 -0.56 15.01
C ALA A 271 -26.60 -1.85 15.46
N GLU A 272 -26.80 -2.81 14.55
CA GLU A 272 -27.39 -4.12 14.87
C GLU A 272 -26.56 -4.91 15.89
N TYR A 273 -25.23 -4.91 15.73
CA TYR A 273 -24.32 -5.54 16.68
C TYR A 273 -24.44 -4.91 18.08
N ASN A 274 -24.45 -3.58 18.17
CA ASN A 274 -24.56 -2.88 19.44
C ASN A 274 -25.91 -3.12 20.11
N GLU A 275 -27.01 -3.12 19.35
CA GLU A 275 -28.33 -3.48 19.88
C GLU A 275 -28.36 -4.92 20.43
N LYS A 276 -27.68 -5.85 19.74
CA LYS A 276 -27.55 -7.22 20.22
C LYS A 276 -26.74 -7.28 21.51
N VAL A 277 -25.59 -6.62 21.56
CA VAL A 277 -24.71 -6.57 22.74
C VAL A 277 -25.44 -5.96 23.93
N GLU A 278 -26.16 -4.85 23.75
CA GLU A 278 -26.93 -4.20 24.81
C GLU A 278 -28.07 -5.09 25.32
N ARG A 279 -28.72 -5.86 24.42
CA ARG A 279 -29.77 -6.81 24.80
C ARG A 279 -29.22 -8.01 25.58
N GLU A 280 -28.08 -8.53 25.17
CA GLU A 280 -27.44 -9.71 25.78
C GLU A 280 -26.70 -9.35 27.07
N TRP A 281 -26.11 -8.15 27.14
CA TRP A 281 -25.32 -7.65 28.27
C TRP A 281 -25.60 -6.17 28.59
N PRO A 282 -26.79 -5.83 29.14
CA PRO A 282 -27.22 -4.45 29.43
C PRO A 282 -26.43 -3.70 30.53
N GLY A 283 -25.38 -4.34 31.06
CA GLY A 283 -24.44 -3.76 32.03
C GLY A 283 -23.00 -3.74 31.53
N GLY A 284 -22.78 -4.02 30.24
CA GLY A 284 -21.46 -4.20 29.65
C GLY A 284 -21.10 -5.66 29.43
N ARG A 285 -20.39 -5.92 28.32
CA ARG A 285 -19.91 -7.25 27.93
C ARG A 285 -18.85 -7.75 28.93
N PRO A 286 -18.95 -9.00 29.44
CA PRO A 286 -17.87 -9.63 30.18
C PRO A 286 -16.59 -9.70 29.35
N GLU A 287 -15.42 -9.49 29.97
CA GLU A 287 -14.13 -9.50 29.24
C GLU A 287 -13.87 -10.84 28.51
N ASP A 288 -14.35 -11.95 29.05
CA ASP A 288 -14.12 -13.32 28.53
C ASP A 288 -15.29 -13.91 27.71
N TYR A 289 -16.22 -13.10 27.19
CA TYR A 289 -17.42 -13.62 26.50
C TYR A 289 -17.13 -14.51 25.27
N GLU A 290 -15.96 -14.40 24.63
CA GLU A 290 -15.55 -15.23 23.47
C GLU A 290 -15.18 -16.67 23.86
N TYR A 291 -15.05 -16.94 25.16
CA TYR A 291 -14.59 -18.22 25.70
C TYR A 291 -15.64 -18.91 26.60
N GLN A 292 -16.89 -18.44 26.58
CA GLN A 292 -18.03 -19.03 27.32
C GLN A 292 -18.91 -19.91 26.42
#